data_AF-A0A921TZ94-F1
#
_entry.id   AF-A0A921TZ94-F1
#
_cell.length_a   1.000
_cell.length_b   1.000
_cell.length_c   1.000
_cell.angle_alpha   90.00
_cell.angle_beta   90.00
_cell.angle_gamma   90.00
#
_symmetry.space_group_name_H-M   'P 1'
#
loop_
_entity.id
_entity.type
_entity.pdbx_description
1 polymer ?
#
loop_
_entity_poly.entity_id
_entity_poly.type
_entity_poly.pdbx_seq_one_letter_code
_entity_poly.pdbx_strand_id
1 'polypeptide(L)'
;MASSDQQAGSRHGTPLVFDEVRWVVQIRHSLQDDDAAAGDDDDDNGIPVSVFNVPKQLRVHKPEAYTPQFIALGPYHHWRPELYEMERYKLAAARRAQKRLCAGLKLDGGLVQQFARLERKIRAYYHRYLDFNGETLAWMMVVDGAFLLEFLQIYAVAGDGEGDGGRALRRVSSRMAHLVDFTGRKSAHNLILRDMLMLENQVPLFLLRKILEPQHPSCDDAGETLARMVTGLMKELCPFKMMDNFPAIDVGKHAHLLEVLYYILLPKPAADDPTEEADAANGTFRDEGYDIEEQAADGGGADEQKTAAGGCEYVKQLFLAVWGIVSGLNTAGPMRYVTKPIEFAIKAPWKMLAVVPGVGSFMSGDGSNDPRDPSSSAAGAGYLTRPPLIEEIMIPSVSELVNAGVKFLPTSGDLSTIAFDARTVTFQLPVVTLDSNTEVVLRNLVAYEASAASGPLVLARYTELMNGIIDTDEDVALLRRRGVVLNRMKSDGEVAKLWNGMTRSVRLTKVAFMDRAVEEVNRYYNSRWRVKTKRFMRKYVFSSWQLLTFVAAVMMLLLTTLQAFCSVYTCSRWFGAVTVAKAG
;
A
#
# COMPACT_ATOMS: atom_id res chain seq x y z
N MET A 1 20.52 48.72 -21.48
CA MET A 1 21.41 48.31 -22.59
C MET A 1 22.58 47.56 -21.96
N ALA A 2 22.81 46.26 -22.13
CA ALA A 2 22.17 45.20 -22.88
C ALA A 2 22.34 43.89 -22.08
N SER A 3 21.33 43.01 -22.15
CA SER A 3 21.39 41.62 -21.70
C SER A 3 22.30 40.82 -22.63
N SER A 4 23.06 39.88 -22.08
CA SER A 4 23.69 38.79 -22.84
C SER A 4 23.36 37.48 -22.13
N ASP A 5 22.18 36.95 -22.48
CA ASP A 5 21.77 35.58 -22.21
C ASP A 5 22.65 34.61 -23.03
N GLN A 6 23.47 33.82 -22.33
CA GLN A 6 24.05 32.60 -22.90
C GLN A 6 23.11 31.42 -22.64
N GLN A 7 22.25 31.16 -23.61
CA GLN A 7 21.47 29.95 -23.72
C GLN A 7 22.41 28.77 -24.04
N ALA A 8 22.68 27.91 -23.05
CA ALA A 8 23.32 26.63 -23.28
C ALA A 8 22.34 25.72 -24.02
N GLY A 9 22.66 25.37 -25.26
CA GLY A 9 21.84 24.55 -26.14
C GLY A 9 21.49 23.19 -25.54
N SER A 10 20.21 23.00 -25.27
CA SER A 10 19.56 21.70 -25.13
C SER A 10 19.81 20.90 -26.40
N ARG A 11 20.67 19.86 -26.33
CA ARG A 11 20.66 18.79 -27.32
C ARG A 11 19.38 17.99 -27.09
N HIS A 12 18.30 18.41 -27.75
CA HIS A 12 17.17 17.53 -28.01
C HIS A 12 17.70 16.25 -28.64
N GLY A 13 17.54 15.13 -27.93
CA GLY A 13 17.72 13.82 -28.51
C GLY A 13 16.84 13.74 -29.75
N THR A 14 17.46 13.47 -30.89
CA THR A 14 16.75 13.08 -32.11
C THR A 14 15.74 12.00 -31.74
N PRO A 15 14.46 12.10 -32.15
CA PRO A 15 13.53 11.01 -31.98
C PRO A 15 14.16 9.78 -32.64
N LEU A 16 14.17 8.64 -31.94
CA LEU A 16 14.52 7.36 -32.55
C LEU A 16 13.63 7.22 -33.79
N VAL A 17 14.25 7.27 -34.97
CA VAL A 17 13.55 7.13 -36.25
C VAL A 17 13.00 5.72 -36.27
N PHE A 18 11.68 5.58 -36.22
CA PHE A 18 11.01 4.29 -36.34
C PHE A 18 11.44 3.63 -37.65
N ASP A 19 12.14 2.50 -37.55
CA ASP A 19 12.63 1.75 -38.70
C ASP A 19 11.49 0.86 -39.21
N GLU A 20 10.57 1.47 -39.98
CA GLU A 20 9.40 0.80 -40.57
C GLU A 20 9.77 -0.48 -41.32
N VAL A 21 10.90 -0.45 -42.04
CA VAL A 21 11.38 -1.60 -42.83
C VAL A 21 11.76 -2.75 -41.91
N ARG A 22 12.52 -2.48 -40.85
CA ARG A 22 12.85 -3.49 -39.84
C ARG A 22 11.61 -4.06 -39.17
N TRP A 23 10.64 -3.20 -38.82
CA TRP A 23 9.39 -3.65 -38.21
C TRP A 23 8.62 -4.60 -39.14
N VAL A 24 8.45 -4.24 -40.42
CA VAL A 24 7.77 -5.10 -41.42
C VAL A 24 8.51 -6.44 -41.60
N VAL A 25 9.85 -6.43 -41.67
CA VAL A 25 10.66 -7.65 -41.76
C VAL A 25 10.44 -8.55 -40.54
N GLN A 26 10.43 -7.97 -39.33
CA GLN A 26 10.19 -8.71 -38.09
C GLN A 26 8.79 -9.34 -38.06
N ILE A 27 7.75 -8.57 -38.41
CA ILE A 27 6.37 -9.10 -38.45
C ILE A 27 6.23 -10.22 -39.48
N ARG A 28 6.79 -10.04 -40.69
CA ARG A 28 6.75 -11.08 -41.72
C ARG A 28 7.46 -12.35 -41.28
N HIS A 29 8.63 -12.24 -40.64
CA HIS A 29 9.37 -13.39 -40.13
C HIS A 29 8.64 -14.08 -38.98
N SER A 30 8.02 -13.32 -38.07
CA SER A 30 7.18 -13.88 -37.00
C SER A 30 6.01 -14.69 -37.55
N LEU A 31 5.29 -14.15 -38.53
CA LEU A 31 4.15 -14.85 -39.17
C LEU A 31 4.57 -16.06 -40.01
N GLN A 32 5.82 -16.15 -40.45
CA GLN A 32 6.34 -17.28 -41.24
C GLN A 32 6.92 -18.39 -40.36
N ASP A 33 7.44 -18.05 -39.18
CA ASP A 33 7.99 -19.02 -38.23
C ASP A 33 6.89 -19.81 -37.48
N ASP A 34 5.69 -19.24 -37.32
CA ASP A 34 4.54 -19.94 -36.74
C ASP A 34 4.10 -21.15 -37.57
N ASP A 35 4.40 -21.15 -38.89
CA ASP A 35 4.12 -22.28 -39.79
C ASP A 35 5.25 -23.36 -39.79
N ALA A 36 6.43 -23.06 -39.25
CA ALA A 36 7.63 -23.93 -39.33
C ALA A 36 8.18 -24.40 -37.97
N ALA A 37 7.74 -23.83 -36.85
CA ALA A 37 8.20 -24.15 -35.50
C ALA A 37 7.37 -25.22 -34.77
N ALA A 38 6.53 -25.99 -35.47
CA ALA A 38 5.88 -27.20 -34.94
C ALA A 38 6.85 -28.40 -34.78
N GLY A 39 8.14 -28.14 -34.56
CA GLY A 39 9.19 -29.14 -34.51
C GLY A 39 10.20 -28.86 -33.39
N ASP A 40 10.06 -29.65 -32.33
CA ASP A 40 11.10 -30.06 -31.37
C ASP A 40 11.43 -29.17 -30.14
N ASP A 41 10.46 -28.39 -29.64
CA ASP A 41 10.39 -28.05 -28.20
C ASP A 41 8.89 -27.89 -27.84
N ASP A 42 8.25 -28.99 -27.41
CA ASP A 42 6.86 -29.06 -26.91
C ASP A 42 6.68 -28.28 -25.58
N ASP A 43 6.80 -26.95 -25.63
CA ASP A 43 6.29 -26.04 -24.59
C ASP A 43 5.75 -24.74 -25.22
N ASP A 44 5.10 -24.87 -26.38
CA ASP A 44 4.27 -23.84 -27.02
C ASP A 44 2.94 -23.66 -26.26
N ASN A 45 3.02 -23.53 -24.94
CA ASN A 45 1.99 -22.82 -24.20
C ASN A 45 2.38 -21.34 -24.32
N GLY A 46 1.95 -20.70 -25.40
CA GLY A 46 2.33 -19.35 -25.85
C GLY A 46 3.00 -18.49 -24.79
N ILE A 47 4.32 -18.33 -24.89
CA ILE A 47 5.16 -17.70 -23.85
C ILE A 47 4.55 -16.34 -23.46
N PRO A 48 3.97 -16.23 -22.26
CA PRO A 48 3.19 -15.07 -21.90
C PRO A 48 4.11 -13.91 -21.52
N VAL A 49 3.63 -12.69 -21.77
CA VAL A 49 4.24 -11.47 -21.24
C VAL A 49 4.43 -11.62 -19.72
N SER A 50 5.66 -11.44 -19.22
CA SER A 50 5.98 -11.58 -17.80
C SER A 50 6.61 -10.34 -17.18
N VAL A 51 7.34 -9.55 -17.97
CA VAL A 51 7.92 -8.26 -17.56
C VAL A 51 6.97 -7.14 -17.97
N PHE A 52 6.04 -6.84 -17.07
CA PHE A 52 4.99 -5.86 -17.27
C PHE A 52 5.47 -4.41 -17.10
N ASN A 53 4.71 -3.47 -17.67
CA ASN A 53 4.84 -2.05 -17.33
C ASN A 53 4.15 -1.81 -15.98
N VAL A 54 4.72 -0.94 -15.15
CA VAL A 54 4.03 -0.54 -13.91
C VAL A 54 2.76 0.26 -14.26
N PRO A 55 1.59 -0.12 -13.72
CA PRO A 55 0.36 0.64 -13.89
C PRO A 55 0.55 2.13 -13.56
N LYS A 56 0.05 3.01 -14.43
CA LYS A 56 0.25 4.47 -14.30
C LYS A 56 -0.29 5.00 -12.96
N GLN A 57 -1.39 4.43 -12.48
CA GLN A 57 -2.02 4.76 -11.21
C GLN A 57 -1.06 4.51 -10.04
N LEU A 58 -0.35 3.38 -10.03
CA LEU A 58 0.65 3.06 -9.01
C LEU A 58 1.86 3.99 -9.09
N ARG A 59 2.34 4.24 -10.32
CA ARG A 59 3.52 5.07 -10.56
C ARG A 59 3.36 6.52 -10.10
N VAL A 60 2.19 7.14 -10.28
CA VAL A 60 1.97 8.56 -9.97
C VAL A 60 2.21 8.88 -8.49
N HIS A 61 1.96 7.95 -7.57
CA HIS A 61 2.09 8.20 -6.13
C HIS A 61 3.52 8.06 -5.60
N LYS A 62 4.35 7.25 -6.25
CA LYS A 62 5.73 6.97 -5.79
C LYS A 62 6.65 6.55 -6.95
N PRO A 63 6.92 7.43 -7.93
CA PRO A 63 7.65 7.07 -9.14
C PRO A 63 9.05 6.51 -8.86
N GLU A 64 9.72 7.00 -7.81
CA GLU A 64 11.04 6.55 -7.38
C GLU A 64 11.08 5.11 -6.88
N ALA A 65 9.94 4.51 -6.53
CA ALA A 65 9.85 3.11 -6.12
C ALA A 65 9.82 2.15 -7.31
N TYR A 66 9.59 2.65 -8.52
CA TYR A 66 9.43 1.84 -9.74
C TYR A 66 10.54 2.05 -10.76
N THR A 67 11.52 2.89 -10.41
CA THR A 67 12.56 3.36 -11.33
C THR A 67 13.93 3.03 -10.72
N PRO A 68 14.78 2.21 -11.36
CA PRO A 68 16.07 1.84 -10.81
C PRO A 68 16.95 3.09 -10.63
N GLN A 69 17.73 3.13 -9.56
CA GLN A 69 18.56 4.30 -9.23
C GLN A 69 20.06 3.98 -9.20
N PHE A 70 20.42 2.71 -9.31
CA PHE A 70 21.80 2.25 -9.24
C PHE A 70 22.18 1.37 -10.42
N ILE A 71 21.35 0.39 -10.81
CA ILE A 71 21.67 -0.53 -11.92
C ILE A 71 20.46 -0.81 -12.83
N ALA A 72 20.68 -0.65 -14.14
CA ALA A 72 19.77 -1.14 -15.17
C ALA A 72 20.08 -2.60 -15.52
N LEU A 73 19.05 -3.43 -15.48
CA LEU A 73 19.05 -4.83 -15.89
C LEU A 73 17.95 -5.04 -16.94
N GLY A 74 18.34 -5.55 -18.10
CA GLY A 74 17.44 -5.72 -19.21
C GLY A 74 17.18 -4.40 -19.96
N PRO A 75 16.18 -4.40 -20.88
CA PRO A 75 16.08 -3.41 -21.93
C PRO A 75 15.36 -2.12 -21.56
N TYR A 76 14.54 -2.10 -20.50
CA TYR A 76 13.66 -0.96 -20.25
C TYR A 76 14.37 0.29 -19.76
N HIS A 77 15.46 0.14 -19.00
CA HIS A 77 16.19 1.24 -18.37
C HIS A 77 17.64 1.36 -18.83
N HIS A 78 18.07 0.56 -19.82
CA HIS A 78 19.47 0.45 -20.23
C HIS A 78 20.12 1.81 -20.61
N TRP A 79 19.38 2.68 -21.31
CA TRP A 79 19.92 3.95 -21.83
C TRP A 79 19.84 5.14 -20.87
N ARG A 80 19.62 4.89 -19.58
CA ARG A 80 19.56 5.98 -18.60
C ARG A 80 20.97 6.42 -18.20
N PRO A 81 21.39 7.67 -18.49
CA PRO A 81 22.75 8.12 -18.26
C PRO A 81 23.19 7.99 -16.80
N GLU A 82 22.28 8.26 -15.85
CA GLU A 82 22.51 8.08 -14.41
C GLU A 82 22.85 6.65 -13.97
N LEU A 83 22.65 5.63 -14.82
CA LEU A 83 22.95 4.22 -14.51
C LEU A 83 24.23 3.71 -15.22
N TYR A 84 24.87 4.53 -16.08
CA TYR A 84 26.01 4.11 -16.91
C TYR A 84 27.26 3.73 -16.12
N GLU A 85 27.42 4.26 -14.91
CA GLU A 85 28.54 3.88 -14.04
C GLU A 85 28.58 2.37 -13.76
N MET A 86 27.41 1.71 -13.82
CA MET A 86 27.32 0.27 -13.59
C MET A 86 27.72 -0.58 -14.81
N GLU A 87 27.72 -0.03 -16.02
CA GLU A 87 28.10 -0.76 -17.24
C GLU A 87 29.53 -1.33 -17.16
N ARG A 88 30.46 -0.61 -16.53
CA ARG A 88 31.84 -1.11 -16.36
C ARG A 88 31.91 -2.37 -15.51
N TYR A 89 31.01 -2.52 -14.54
CA TYR A 89 30.93 -3.70 -13.67
C TYR A 89 30.24 -4.85 -14.39
N LYS A 90 29.20 -4.57 -15.17
CA LYS A 90 28.53 -5.57 -16.00
C LYS A 90 29.48 -6.14 -17.05
N LEU A 91 30.23 -5.29 -17.76
CA LEU A 91 31.28 -5.71 -18.70
C LEU A 91 32.40 -6.49 -18.00
N ALA A 92 32.78 -6.11 -16.78
CA ALA A 92 33.79 -6.85 -16.02
C ALA A 92 33.29 -8.26 -15.64
N ALA A 93 32.00 -8.41 -15.32
CA ALA A 93 31.36 -9.70 -15.07
C ALA A 93 31.29 -10.55 -16.34
N ALA A 94 30.84 -9.98 -17.46
CA ALA A 94 30.82 -10.66 -18.76
C ALA A 94 32.21 -11.18 -19.17
N ARG A 95 33.27 -10.37 -19.00
CA ARG A 95 34.66 -10.80 -19.25
C ARG A 95 35.11 -11.95 -18.36
N ARG A 96 34.59 -12.07 -17.13
CA ARG A 96 34.89 -13.20 -16.24
C ARG A 96 34.08 -14.43 -16.61
N ALA A 97 32.81 -14.26 -16.93
CA ALA A 97 31.96 -15.33 -17.45
C ALA A 97 32.59 -15.95 -18.70
N GLN A 98 33.11 -15.14 -19.63
CA GLN A 98 33.83 -15.60 -20.81
C GLN A 98 35.02 -16.52 -20.49
N LYS A 99 35.76 -16.25 -19.40
CA LYS A 99 36.90 -17.08 -18.97
C LYS A 99 36.49 -18.43 -18.38
N ARG A 100 35.22 -18.58 -17.98
CA ARG A 100 34.66 -19.81 -17.40
C ARG A 100 34.03 -20.71 -18.45
N LEU A 101 33.82 -20.22 -19.67
CA LEU A 101 33.28 -21.02 -20.77
C LEU A 101 34.30 -22.09 -21.19
N CYS A 102 33.80 -23.24 -21.63
CA CYS A 102 34.62 -24.31 -22.21
C CYS A 102 35.51 -23.80 -23.34
N ALA A 103 36.69 -24.41 -23.49
CA ALA A 103 37.68 -24.03 -24.50
C ALA A 103 37.07 -24.06 -25.91
N GLY A 104 36.96 -22.88 -26.54
CA GLY A 104 36.43 -22.70 -27.90
C GLY A 104 35.17 -21.84 -28.00
N LEU A 105 34.37 -21.71 -26.92
CA LEU A 105 33.16 -20.88 -26.94
C LEU A 105 33.51 -19.43 -26.57
N LYS A 106 33.36 -18.51 -27.53
CA LYS A 106 33.49 -17.07 -27.29
C LYS A 106 32.14 -16.47 -26.87
N LEU A 107 32.17 -15.32 -26.19
CA LEU A 107 30.95 -14.63 -25.79
C LEU A 107 30.14 -14.20 -27.03
N ASP A 108 30.81 -13.52 -27.96
CA ASP A 108 30.24 -12.98 -29.22
C ASP A 108 29.78 -14.09 -30.18
N GLY A 109 30.72 -14.83 -30.79
CA GLY A 109 30.42 -15.92 -31.73
C GLY A 109 29.84 -17.21 -31.11
N GLY A 110 29.40 -17.18 -29.86
CA GLY A 110 28.83 -18.32 -29.15
C GLY A 110 27.52 -17.92 -28.47
N LEU A 111 27.60 -17.40 -27.24
CA LEU A 111 26.41 -17.07 -26.43
C LEU A 111 25.54 -15.97 -27.06
N VAL A 112 26.15 -14.90 -27.58
CA VAL A 112 25.40 -13.80 -28.20
C VAL A 112 24.67 -14.29 -29.45
N GLN A 113 25.30 -15.14 -30.28
CA GLN A 113 24.62 -15.76 -31.43
C GLN A 113 23.46 -16.67 -31.01
N GLN A 114 23.59 -17.43 -29.92
CA GLN A 114 22.49 -18.22 -29.36
C GLN A 114 21.34 -17.31 -28.90
N PHE A 115 21.65 -16.22 -28.22
CA PHE A 115 20.64 -15.26 -27.74
C PHE A 115 19.97 -14.50 -28.88
N ALA A 116 20.71 -14.18 -29.95
CA ALA A 116 20.15 -13.58 -31.15
C ALA A 116 19.13 -14.51 -31.84
N ARG A 117 19.34 -15.84 -31.82
CA ARG A 117 18.33 -16.81 -32.29
C ARG A 117 17.09 -16.87 -31.38
N LEU A 118 17.25 -16.55 -30.10
CA LEU A 118 16.17 -16.48 -29.12
C LEU A 118 15.48 -15.11 -29.09
N GLU A 119 15.79 -14.19 -30.00
CA GLU A 119 15.29 -12.81 -29.99
C GLU A 119 13.76 -12.74 -29.86
N ARG A 120 13.02 -13.53 -30.66
CA ARG A 120 11.55 -13.57 -30.61
C ARG A 120 11.05 -13.97 -29.22
N LYS A 121 11.61 -15.04 -28.67
CA LYS A 121 11.31 -15.52 -27.31
C LYS A 121 11.65 -14.47 -26.26
N ILE A 122 12.81 -13.83 -26.33
CA ILE A 122 13.22 -12.76 -25.40
C ILE A 122 12.20 -11.62 -25.44
N ARG A 123 11.81 -11.14 -26.62
CA ARG A 123 10.85 -10.05 -26.79
C ARG A 123 9.47 -10.39 -26.22
N ALA A 124 9.01 -11.64 -26.36
CA ALA A 124 7.72 -12.09 -25.84
C ALA A 124 7.59 -11.95 -24.32
N TYR A 125 8.69 -12.03 -23.56
CA TYR A 125 8.67 -11.80 -22.11
C TYR A 125 8.36 -10.33 -21.74
N TYR A 126 8.60 -9.37 -22.62
CA TYR A 126 8.48 -7.94 -22.30
C TYR A 126 7.19 -7.35 -22.89
N HIS A 127 6.35 -6.76 -22.02
CA HIS A 127 5.10 -6.12 -22.43
C HIS A 127 5.32 -4.97 -23.43
N ARG A 128 6.38 -4.18 -23.26
CA ARG A 128 6.69 -3.06 -24.15
C ARG A 128 7.49 -3.54 -25.35
N TYR A 129 7.10 -3.07 -26.54
CA TYR A 129 7.91 -3.26 -27.75
C TYR A 129 9.34 -2.74 -27.53
N LEU A 130 10.31 -3.59 -27.87
CA LEU A 130 11.72 -3.34 -27.68
C LEU A 130 12.34 -2.86 -28.99
N ASP A 131 12.48 -1.56 -29.21
CA ASP A 131 13.07 -1.04 -30.46
C ASP A 131 14.61 -1.15 -30.48
N PHE A 132 15.10 -2.38 -30.54
CA PHE A 132 16.52 -2.73 -30.64
C PHE A 132 16.73 -3.65 -31.84
N ASN A 133 17.91 -3.61 -32.45
CA ASN A 133 18.29 -4.72 -33.33
C ASN A 133 18.59 -5.98 -32.48
N GLY A 134 18.41 -7.16 -33.07
CA GLY A 134 18.55 -8.44 -32.36
C GLY A 134 19.90 -8.66 -31.70
N GLU A 135 20.98 -8.25 -32.38
CA GLU A 135 22.35 -8.36 -31.85
C GLU A 135 22.55 -7.49 -30.61
N THR A 136 22.05 -6.25 -30.62
CA THR A 136 22.12 -5.34 -29.47
C THR A 136 21.34 -5.88 -28.29
N LEU A 137 20.13 -6.40 -28.54
CA LEU A 137 19.32 -7.03 -27.51
C LEU A 137 20.03 -8.26 -26.91
N ALA A 138 20.63 -9.10 -27.74
CA ALA A 138 21.39 -10.26 -27.31
C ALA A 138 22.60 -9.88 -26.45
N TRP A 139 23.41 -8.90 -26.88
CA TRP A 139 24.54 -8.38 -26.09
C TRP A 139 24.10 -7.86 -24.73
N MET A 140 23.02 -7.09 -24.70
CA MET A 140 22.46 -6.56 -23.47
C MET A 140 22.06 -7.67 -22.51
N MET A 141 21.31 -8.67 -22.98
CA MET A 141 20.88 -9.80 -22.15
C MET A 141 22.07 -10.64 -21.64
N VAL A 142 23.09 -10.87 -22.47
CA VAL A 142 24.29 -11.64 -22.06
C VAL A 142 25.10 -10.87 -21.00
N VAL A 143 25.31 -9.57 -21.19
CA VAL A 143 26.10 -8.74 -20.27
C VAL A 143 25.38 -8.57 -18.93
N ASP A 144 24.09 -8.25 -18.97
CA ASP A 144 23.28 -8.07 -17.77
C ASP A 144 23.05 -9.40 -17.04
N GLY A 145 22.81 -10.49 -17.77
CA GLY A 145 22.69 -11.83 -17.21
C GLY A 145 23.98 -12.33 -16.57
N ALA A 146 25.15 -12.06 -17.18
CA ALA A 146 26.44 -12.40 -16.58
C ALA A 146 26.71 -11.63 -15.28
N PHE A 147 26.35 -10.35 -15.22
CA PHE A 147 26.41 -9.58 -13.98
C PHE A 147 25.49 -10.17 -12.91
N LEU A 148 24.23 -10.44 -13.28
CA LEU A 148 23.21 -10.96 -12.37
C LEU A 148 23.64 -12.31 -11.78
N LEU A 149 24.20 -13.20 -12.60
CA LEU A 149 24.76 -14.47 -12.14
C LEU A 149 25.94 -14.28 -11.18
N GLU A 150 26.88 -13.37 -11.48
CA GLU A 150 28.00 -13.11 -10.57
C GLU A 150 27.52 -12.55 -9.22
N PHE A 151 26.46 -11.73 -9.23
CA PHE A 151 25.84 -11.24 -8.01
C PHE A 151 25.10 -12.36 -7.26
N LEU A 152 24.32 -13.18 -7.97
CA LEU A 152 23.60 -14.33 -7.41
C LEU A 152 24.54 -15.37 -6.76
N GLN A 153 25.78 -15.51 -7.24
CA GLN A 153 26.80 -16.37 -6.64
C GLN A 153 27.14 -16.00 -5.19
N ILE A 154 26.86 -14.78 -4.75
CA ILE A 154 27.01 -14.34 -3.35
C ILE A 154 26.10 -15.16 -2.42
N TYR A 155 24.95 -15.59 -2.93
CA TYR A 155 23.87 -16.26 -2.20
C TYR A 155 23.82 -17.77 -2.42
N ALA A 156 24.76 -18.34 -3.18
CA ALA A 156 24.91 -19.79 -3.26
C ALA A 156 25.36 -20.32 -1.89
N VAL A 157 24.42 -20.68 -1.01
CA VAL A 157 24.70 -21.34 0.26
C VAL A 157 25.17 -22.77 -0.03
N ALA A 158 26.33 -23.15 0.53
CA ALA A 158 26.71 -24.56 0.67
C ALA A 158 25.77 -25.18 1.70
N GLY A 159 25.10 -26.27 1.34
CA GLY A 159 23.95 -26.85 2.06
C GLY A 159 24.16 -27.08 3.56
N ASP A 160 23.03 -27.29 4.24
CA ASP A 160 22.85 -27.47 5.68
C ASP A 160 23.70 -28.63 6.26
N GLY A 161 24.97 -28.34 6.56
CA GLY A 161 25.84 -29.19 7.35
C GLY A 161 26.35 -28.41 8.56
N GLU A 162 25.80 -28.71 9.74
CA GLU A 162 26.48 -28.44 11.01
C GLU A 162 27.87 -29.09 10.96
N GLY A 163 28.91 -28.26 10.94
CA GLY A 163 30.28 -28.75 10.86
C GLY A 163 31.24 -27.61 10.57
N ASP A 164 31.99 -27.27 11.60
CA ASP A 164 33.20 -26.45 11.60
C ASP A 164 33.92 -26.36 10.23
N GLY A 165 34.15 -25.13 9.74
CA GLY A 165 35.00 -24.86 8.57
C GLY A 165 34.34 -24.32 7.30
N GLY A 166 33.19 -23.63 7.37
CA GLY A 166 32.50 -23.01 6.22
C GLY A 166 33.28 -21.90 5.49
N ARG A 167 34.33 -22.26 4.76
CA ARG A 167 35.07 -21.40 3.81
C ARG A 167 35.36 -22.13 2.50
N ALA A 168 34.32 -22.40 1.72
CA ALA A 168 34.41 -22.65 0.29
C ALA A 168 33.03 -22.30 -0.30
N LEU A 169 32.78 -21.26 -1.10
CA LEU A 169 33.57 -20.56 -2.12
C LEU A 169 33.15 -19.06 -2.14
N ARG A 170 33.42 -18.28 -1.08
CA ARG A 170 33.11 -16.83 -1.07
C ARG A 170 34.14 -16.06 -1.91
N ARG A 171 33.96 -16.07 -3.23
CA ARG A 171 34.82 -15.35 -4.17
C ARG A 171 34.06 -14.18 -4.81
N VAL A 172 33.71 -13.18 -4.01
CA VAL A 172 33.39 -11.85 -4.59
C VAL A 172 34.63 -11.41 -5.34
N SER A 173 34.49 -11.10 -6.63
CA SER A 173 35.61 -10.57 -7.41
C SER A 173 36.23 -9.38 -6.67
N SER A 174 37.56 -9.28 -6.64
CA SER A 174 38.24 -8.12 -6.03
C SER A 174 37.74 -6.77 -6.57
N ARG A 175 37.15 -6.76 -7.78
CA ARG A 175 36.53 -5.59 -8.42
C ARG A 175 35.08 -5.31 -7.99
N MET A 176 34.39 -6.25 -7.36
CA MET A 176 33.06 -6.05 -6.77
C MET A 176 33.13 -5.92 -5.24
N ALA A 177 34.30 -6.17 -4.63
CA ALA A 177 34.48 -6.13 -3.18
C ALA A 177 34.16 -4.76 -2.55
N HIS A 178 34.23 -3.65 -3.30
CA HIS A 178 33.81 -2.34 -2.80
C HIS A 178 32.30 -2.08 -2.95
N LEU A 179 31.60 -2.80 -3.84
CA LEU A 179 30.15 -2.73 -4.03
C LEU A 179 29.38 -3.73 -3.15
N VAL A 180 30.01 -4.87 -2.90
CA VAL A 180 29.42 -6.01 -2.21
C VAL A 180 30.23 -6.30 -0.96
N ASP A 181 29.56 -6.36 0.18
CA ASP A 181 30.09 -6.99 1.39
C ASP A 181 29.02 -7.92 1.95
N PHE A 182 29.47 -9.09 2.37
CA PHE A 182 28.67 -10.15 2.97
C PHE A 182 28.06 -9.78 4.32
N THR A 183 28.45 -8.63 4.87
CA THR A 183 27.88 -8.09 6.11
C THR A 183 26.61 -7.26 5.88
N GLY A 184 26.21 -7.01 4.64
CA GLY A 184 25.03 -6.17 4.31
C GLY A 184 25.21 -4.68 4.64
N ARG A 185 26.41 -4.25 5.06
CA ARG A 185 26.67 -2.89 5.55
C ARG A 185 27.01 -1.86 4.46
N LYS A 186 27.18 -2.28 3.21
CA LYS A 186 27.52 -1.36 2.11
C LYS A 186 26.28 -0.90 1.37
N SER A 187 26.10 0.42 1.28
CA SER A 187 24.95 1.05 0.63
C SER A 187 24.72 0.56 -0.81
N ALA A 188 25.78 0.32 -1.59
CA ALA A 188 25.67 -0.16 -2.96
C ALA A 188 25.03 -1.56 -3.08
N HIS A 189 25.28 -2.47 -2.13
CA HIS A 189 24.71 -3.82 -2.16
C HIS A 189 23.19 -3.79 -2.03
N ASN A 190 22.68 -3.02 -1.06
CA ASN A 190 21.24 -2.87 -0.84
C ASN A 190 20.56 -2.17 -2.02
N LEU A 191 21.24 -1.21 -2.68
CA LEU A 191 20.72 -0.56 -3.88
C LEU A 191 20.62 -1.52 -5.07
N ILE A 192 21.60 -2.42 -5.26
CA ILE A 192 21.53 -3.47 -6.29
C ILE A 192 20.36 -4.42 -6.02
N LEU A 193 20.23 -4.91 -4.78
CA LEU A 193 19.13 -5.80 -4.39
C LEU A 193 17.75 -5.18 -4.65
N ARG A 194 17.62 -3.91 -4.26
CA ARG A 194 16.39 -3.13 -4.47
C ARG A 194 16.06 -3.02 -5.95
N ASP A 195 17.03 -2.63 -6.77
CA ASP A 195 16.82 -2.45 -8.21
C ASP A 195 16.59 -3.79 -8.94
N MET A 196 17.18 -4.90 -8.47
CA MET A 196 16.96 -6.26 -8.99
C MET A 196 15.53 -6.77 -8.82
N LEU A 197 14.77 -6.22 -7.88
CA LEU A 197 13.37 -6.60 -7.62
C LEU A 197 12.37 -5.59 -8.20
N MET A 198 12.80 -4.66 -9.04
CA MET A 198 11.86 -3.75 -9.70
C MET A 198 11.20 -4.43 -10.91
N LEU A 199 9.88 -4.25 -11.06
CA LEU A 199 9.07 -4.91 -12.10
C LEU A 199 9.60 -4.63 -13.52
N GLU A 200 10.02 -3.39 -13.78
CA GLU A 200 10.55 -2.97 -15.08
C GLU A 200 12.06 -3.23 -15.25
N ASN A 201 12.72 -3.87 -14.28
CA ASN A 201 14.17 -4.10 -14.27
C ASN A 201 14.51 -5.59 -14.15
N GLN A 202 13.76 -6.44 -14.86
CA GLN A 202 13.89 -7.89 -14.80
C GLN A 202 14.63 -8.48 -16.02
N VAL A 203 15.38 -9.56 -15.77
CA VAL A 203 15.99 -10.42 -16.79
C VAL A 203 15.38 -11.82 -16.66
N PRO A 204 14.85 -12.41 -17.75
CA PRO A 204 14.29 -13.76 -17.71
C PRO A 204 15.27 -14.82 -17.19
N LEU A 205 14.81 -15.69 -16.27
CA LEU A 205 15.64 -16.71 -15.62
C LEU A 205 16.13 -17.77 -16.60
N PHE A 206 15.37 -18.06 -17.66
CA PHE A 206 15.81 -19.00 -18.70
C PHE A 206 17.11 -18.53 -19.39
N LEU A 207 17.33 -17.21 -19.51
CA LEU A 207 18.57 -16.67 -20.06
C LEU A 207 19.74 -16.89 -19.10
N LEU A 208 19.51 -16.77 -17.79
CA LEU A 208 20.54 -17.07 -16.79
C LEU A 208 20.93 -18.55 -16.82
N ARG A 209 19.95 -19.45 -16.99
CA ARG A 209 20.20 -20.88 -17.20
C ARG A 209 21.05 -21.10 -18.45
N LYS A 210 20.69 -20.50 -19.58
CA LYS A 210 21.45 -20.57 -20.85
C LYS A 210 22.90 -20.07 -20.73
N ILE A 211 23.16 -19.06 -19.90
CA ILE A 211 24.54 -18.60 -19.64
C ILE A 211 25.34 -19.61 -18.79
N LEU A 212 24.66 -20.33 -17.88
CA LEU A 212 25.29 -21.34 -17.02
C LEU A 212 25.52 -22.68 -17.71
N GLU A 213 24.66 -23.08 -18.66
CA GLU A 213 24.74 -24.37 -19.36
C GLU A 213 26.16 -24.71 -19.85
N PRO A 214 26.91 -23.83 -20.56
CA PRO A 214 28.25 -24.16 -21.03
C PRO A 214 29.33 -24.19 -19.93
N GLN A 215 28.98 -23.82 -18.69
CA GLN A 215 29.89 -23.80 -17.54
C GLN A 215 29.71 -25.04 -16.64
N HIS A 216 28.75 -25.92 -16.95
CA HIS A 216 28.41 -27.10 -16.15
C HIS A 216 28.43 -28.38 -16.99
N PRO A 217 28.57 -29.56 -16.36
CA PRO A 217 28.60 -30.84 -17.07
C PRO A 217 27.29 -31.20 -17.77
N SER A 218 26.15 -30.78 -17.22
CA SER A 218 24.81 -31.04 -17.75
C SER A 218 23.87 -29.82 -17.61
N CYS A 219 22.75 -29.85 -18.34
CA CYS A 219 21.70 -28.83 -18.24
C CYS A 219 20.99 -28.84 -16.88
N ASP A 220 20.93 -30.00 -16.23
CA ASP A 220 20.32 -30.18 -14.91
C ASP A 220 21.21 -29.57 -13.83
N ASP A 221 22.54 -29.78 -13.90
CA ASP A 221 23.51 -29.17 -12.97
C ASP A 221 23.47 -27.63 -13.03
N ALA A 222 23.32 -27.08 -14.23
CA ALA A 222 23.17 -25.64 -14.43
C ALA A 222 21.86 -25.12 -13.80
N GLY A 223 20.76 -25.86 -13.99
CA GLY A 223 19.46 -25.57 -13.39
C GLY A 223 19.49 -25.61 -11.86
N GLU A 224 20.06 -26.67 -11.28
CA GLU A 224 20.20 -26.81 -9.83
C GLU A 224 21.08 -25.70 -9.23
N THR A 225 22.15 -25.33 -9.92
CA THR A 225 23.02 -24.23 -9.48
C THR A 225 22.31 -22.89 -9.49
N LEU A 226 21.50 -22.62 -10.52
CA LEU A 226 20.66 -21.44 -10.55
C LEU A 226 19.62 -21.46 -9.43
N ALA A 227 18.93 -22.59 -9.22
CA ALA A 227 17.95 -22.77 -8.15
C ALA A 227 18.54 -22.51 -6.77
N ARG A 228 19.75 -23.01 -6.49
CA ARG A 228 20.46 -22.77 -5.23
C ARG A 228 20.77 -21.30 -5.00
N MET A 229 21.26 -20.61 -6.03
CA MET A 229 21.55 -19.18 -5.97
C MET A 229 20.29 -18.34 -5.74
N VAL A 230 19.23 -18.61 -6.50
CA VAL A 230 17.94 -17.91 -6.39
C VAL A 230 17.33 -18.18 -5.01
N THR A 231 17.33 -19.42 -4.54
CA THR A 231 16.81 -19.79 -3.21
C THR A 231 17.53 -19.04 -2.09
N GLY A 232 18.87 -18.97 -2.12
CA GLY A 232 19.63 -18.20 -1.14
C GLY A 232 19.32 -16.71 -1.18
N LEU A 233 19.12 -16.14 -2.37
CA LEU A 233 18.70 -14.75 -2.53
C LEU A 233 17.29 -14.52 -1.95
N MET A 234 16.34 -15.41 -2.25
CA MET A 234 14.97 -15.29 -1.75
C MET A 234 14.91 -15.42 -0.21
N LYS A 235 15.75 -16.27 0.39
CA LYS A 235 15.90 -16.35 1.86
C LYS A 235 16.37 -15.03 2.47
N GLU A 236 17.28 -14.32 1.80
CA GLU A 236 17.74 -13.01 2.26
C GLU A 236 16.68 -11.90 2.07
N LEU A 237 15.97 -11.94 0.94
CA LEU A 237 15.05 -10.87 0.53
C LEU A 237 13.63 -11.02 1.05
N CYS A 238 13.22 -12.21 1.50
CA CYS A 238 11.88 -12.45 1.99
C CYS A 238 11.58 -11.53 3.18
N PRO A 239 10.60 -10.61 3.08
CA PRO A 239 10.29 -9.71 4.18
C PRO A 239 9.58 -10.43 5.32
N PHE A 240 9.10 -11.66 5.13
CA PHE A 240 8.34 -12.41 6.13
C PHE A 240 9.16 -13.53 6.76
N LYS A 241 8.91 -13.80 8.04
CA LYS A 241 9.50 -14.97 8.70
C LYS A 241 8.83 -16.25 8.18
N MET A 242 9.52 -16.94 7.29
CA MET A 242 9.11 -18.27 6.81
C MET A 242 9.27 -19.34 7.90
N MET A 243 8.58 -20.47 7.74
CA MET A 243 8.84 -21.68 8.53
C MET A 243 10.26 -22.21 8.23
N ASP A 244 10.80 -23.07 9.10
CA ASP A 244 12.19 -23.56 9.00
C ASP A 244 12.50 -24.24 7.65
N ASN A 245 11.48 -24.75 6.95
CA ASN A 245 11.58 -25.31 5.61
C ASN A 245 11.16 -24.27 4.56
N PHE A 246 12.14 -23.54 4.03
CA PHE A 246 11.94 -22.66 2.88
C PHE A 246 11.44 -23.48 1.67
N PRO A 247 10.43 -23.02 0.91
CA PRO A 247 9.87 -23.81 -0.18
C PRO A 247 10.94 -24.12 -1.24
N ALA A 248 10.93 -25.35 -1.75
CA ALA A 248 11.73 -25.71 -2.91
C ALA A 248 11.27 -24.87 -4.11
N ILE A 249 12.21 -24.13 -4.71
CA ILE A 249 11.95 -23.29 -5.88
C ILE A 249 12.33 -24.07 -7.13
N ASP A 250 11.35 -24.35 -7.97
CA ASP A 250 11.61 -24.77 -9.34
C ASP A 250 11.77 -23.54 -10.23
N VAL A 251 13.02 -23.10 -10.43
CA VAL A 251 13.33 -21.92 -11.25
C VAL A 251 12.88 -22.09 -12.71
N GLY A 252 12.69 -23.33 -13.19
CA GLY A 252 12.15 -23.58 -14.53
C GLY A 252 10.72 -23.11 -14.72
N LYS A 253 9.94 -23.01 -13.63
CA LYS A 253 8.52 -22.61 -13.65
C LYS A 253 8.28 -21.11 -13.48
N HIS A 254 9.34 -20.32 -13.34
CA HIS A 254 9.23 -18.89 -13.09
C HIS A 254 9.99 -18.07 -14.14
N ALA A 255 9.40 -16.98 -14.59
CA ALA A 255 9.95 -16.11 -15.60
C ALA A 255 11.12 -15.26 -15.07
N HIS A 256 11.00 -14.64 -13.88
CA HIS A 256 11.99 -13.71 -13.35
C HIS A 256 12.04 -13.67 -11.81
N LEU A 257 13.04 -12.97 -11.24
CA LEU A 257 13.29 -12.96 -9.78
C LEU A 257 12.13 -12.39 -8.96
N LEU A 258 11.48 -11.31 -9.42
CA LEU A 258 10.33 -10.73 -8.73
C LEU A 258 9.13 -11.69 -8.66
N GLU A 259 8.88 -12.47 -9.71
CA GLU A 259 7.83 -13.48 -9.72
C GLU A 259 8.13 -14.61 -8.74
N VAL A 260 9.38 -15.07 -8.68
CA VAL A 260 9.80 -16.08 -7.70
C VAL A 260 9.51 -15.60 -6.28
N LEU A 261 9.87 -14.35 -5.96
CA LEU A 261 9.59 -13.77 -4.66
C LEU A 261 8.07 -13.71 -4.41
N TYR A 262 7.29 -13.23 -5.37
CA TYR A 262 5.83 -13.18 -5.27
C TYR A 262 5.22 -14.56 -4.97
N TYR A 263 5.62 -15.59 -5.72
CA TYR A 263 5.13 -16.96 -5.53
C TYR A 263 5.44 -17.52 -4.14
N ILE A 264 6.60 -17.20 -3.57
CA ILE A 264 6.99 -17.64 -2.22
C ILE A 264 6.09 -17.03 -1.14
N LEU A 265 5.59 -15.81 -1.35
CA LEU A 265 4.80 -15.08 -0.38
C LEU A 265 3.33 -15.46 -0.37
N LEU A 266 2.84 -16.05 -1.45
CA LEU A 266 1.44 -16.38 -1.60
C LEU A 266 1.07 -17.70 -0.93
N PRO A 267 -0.18 -17.80 -0.42
CA PRO A 267 -0.77 -19.07 -0.05
C PRO A 267 -0.69 -20.05 -1.22
N LYS A 268 -0.17 -21.24 -0.96
CA LYS A 268 -0.28 -22.33 -1.94
C LYS A 268 -1.74 -22.79 -1.96
N PRO A 269 -2.37 -22.97 -3.13
CA PRO A 269 -3.66 -23.64 -3.18
C PRO A 269 -3.49 -25.01 -2.51
N ALA A 270 -4.42 -25.36 -1.63
CA ALA A 270 -4.43 -26.68 -1.04
C ALA A 270 -4.53 -27.68 -2.19
N ALA A 271 -3.49 -28.47 -2.41
CA ALA A 271 -3.59 -29.67 -3.23
C ALA A 271 -4.57 -30.57 -2.47
N ASP A 272 -5.87 -30.49 -2.80
CA ASP A 272 -6.96 -31.45 -2.53
C ASP A 272 -8.36 -30.78 -2.46
N ASP A 273 -8.69 -29.83 -3.34
CA ASP A 273 -10.12 -29.57 -3.62
C ASP A 273 -10.36 -29.23 -5.11
N PRO A 274 -10.90 -30.17 -5.92
CA PRO A 274 -11.18 -29.96 -7.34
C PRO A 274 -12.33 -28.97 -7.62
N THR A 275 -12.96 -28.40 -6.58
CA THR A 275 -14.17 -27.60 -6.74
C THR A 275 -13.93 -26.11 -7.00
N GLU A 276 -12.78 -25.53 -6.63
CA GLU A 276 -12.56 -24.09 -6.85
C GLU A 276 -12.07 -23.72 -8.26
N GLU A 277 -11.47 -24.65 -9.02
CA GLU A 277 -11.08 -24.39 -10.42
C GLU A 277 -12.29 -24.34 -11.37
N ALA A 278 -13.41 -25.01 -11.02
CA ALA A 278 -14.62 -25.03 -11.85
C ALA A 278 -15.46 -23.75 -11.72
N ASP A 279 -15.43 -23.08 -10.57
CA ASP A 279 -16.23 -21.86 -10.33
C ASP A 279 -15.54 -20.59 -10.86
N ALA A 280 -14.21 -20.60 -10.98
CA ALA A 280 -13.47 -19.50 -11.64
C ALA A 280 -13.62 -19.51 -13.17
N ALA A 281 -13.84 -20.68 -13.78
CA ALA A 281 -13.96 -20.84 -15.23
C ALA A 281 -15.38 -20.57 -15.77
N ASN A 282 -16.42 -20.60 -14.93
CA ASN A 282 -17.82 -20.39 -15.35
C ASN A 282 -18.43 -19.05 -14.91
N GLY A 283 -17.65 -18.17 -14.28
CA GLY A 283 -18.01 -16.77 -14.06
C GLY A 283 -17.98 -15.97 -15.36
N THR A 284 -18.88 -16.27 -16.29
CA THR A 284 -19.21 -15.33 -17.38
C THR A 284 -19.70 -14.04 -16.73
N PHE A 285 -18.84 -13.02 -16.72
CA PHE A 285 -19.21 -11.67 -16.37
C PHE A 285 -20.16 -11.17 -17.48
N ARG A 286 -21.45 -11.46 -17.31
CA ARG A 286 -22.50 -10.76 -18.08
C ARG A 286 -22.44 -9.31 -17.62
N ASP A 287 -21.96 -8.49 -18.54
CA ASP A 287 -22.22 -7.06 -18.59
C ASP A 287 -23.74 -6.85 -18.56
N GLU A 288 -24.32 -6.68 -17.37
CA GLU A 288 -25.65 -6.09 -17.24
C GLU A 288 -25.47 -4.58 -17.38
N GLY A 289 -25.48 -4.14 -18.64
CA GLY A 289 -25.80 -2.77 -18.99
C GLY A 289 -27.16 -2.43 -18.39
N TYR A 290 -27.21 -1.43 -17.52
CA TYR A 290 -28.47 -0.89 -17.04
C TYR A 290 -29.08 -0.05 -18.17
N ASP A 291 -30.07 -0.64 -18.84
CA ASP A 291 -31.02 0.06 -19.68
C ASP A 291 -31.76 1.12 -18.86
N ILE A 292 -31.67 2.37 -19.31
CA ILE A 292 -32.49 3.47 -18.82
C ILE A 292 -33.83 3.36 -19.55
N GLU A 293 -34.81 2.73 -18.91
CA GLU A 293 -36.20 2.86 -19.34
C GLU A 293 -36.74 4.24 -18.98
N GLU A 294 -36.98 5.01 -20.03
CA GLU A 294 -37.70 6.26 -20.08
C GLU A 294 -39.20 5.98 -19.87
N GLN A 295 -39.80 6.48 -18.78
CA GLN A 295 -41.25 6.58 -18.67
C GLN A 295 -41.69 7.93 -18.11
N ALA A 296 -42.77 8.41 -18.72
CA ALA A 296 -43.14 9.79 -18.91
C ALA A 296 -43.67 10.50 -17.67
N ALA A 297 -43.54 11.83 -17.73
CA ALA A 297 -44.16 12.79 -16.85
C ALA A 297 -45.69 12.70 -16.87
N ASP A 298 -46.30 12.72 -15.69
CA ASP A 298 -47.51 13.50 -15.47
C ASP A 298 -47.48 14.14 -14.07
N GLY A 299 -47.94 15.39 -14.00
CA GLY A 299 -47.76 16.29 -12.89
C GLY A 299 -48.87 16.22 -11.84
N GLY A 300 -48.54 16.67 -10.64
CA GLY A 300 -49.51 16.90 -9.57
C GLY A 300 -48.81 17.28 -8.29
N GLY A 301 -48.65 18.58 -8.04
CA GLY A 301 -48.02 19.10 -6.83
C GLY A 301 -48.93 19.03 -5.60
N ALA A 302 -48.31 18.92 -4.43
CA ALA A 302 -48.76 19.53 -3.17
C ALA A 302 -47.58 19.54 -2.19
N ASP A 303 -47.44 20.67 -1.49
CA ASP A 303 -46.45 20.99 -0.46
C ASP A 303 -46.31 19.91 0.62
N GLU A 304 -45.08 19.68 1.13
CA GLU A 304 -44.87 19.71 2.58
C GLU A 304 -43.40 19.92 3.02
N GLN A 305 -43.30 20.82 4.00
CA GLN A 305 -42.18 21.43 4.69
C GLN A 305 -41.14 20.46 5.32
N LYS A 306 -39.86 20.82 5.13
CA LYS A 306 -38.65 20.53 5.93
C LYS A 306 -38.89 20.03 7.38
N THR A 307 -38.35 18.84 7.70
CA THR A 307 -38.04 18.39 9.07
C THR A 307 -36.56 18.62 9.40
N ALA A 308 -36.25 19.80 9.92
CA ALA A 308 -35.04 20.08 10.69
C ALA A 308 -35.43 20.34 12.15
N ALA A 309 -35.69 19.27 12.91
CA ALA A 309 -36.12 19.38 14.30
C ALA A 309 -35.65 18.21 15.19
N GLY A 310 -34.40 17.73 15.03
CA GLY A 310 -33.84 16.71 15.93
C GLY A 310 -33.13 17.28 17.17
N GLY A 311 -32.57 18.50 17.07
CA GLY A 311 -31.75 19.09 18.13
C GLY A 311 -32.51 19.92 19.17
N CYS A 312 -33.75 20.34 18.88
CA CYS A 312 -34.50 21.27 19.72
C CYS A 312 -35.21 20.59 20.90
N GLU A 313 -35.49 19.29 20.79
CA GLU A 313 -36.32 18.57 21.77
C GLU A 313 -35.58 18.27 23.07
N TYR A 314 -34.28 17.92 22.98
CA TYR A 314 -33.45 17.67 24.16
C TYR A 314 -33.16 18.94 24.98
N VAL A 315 -32.99 20.08 24.30
CA VAL A 315 -32.80 21.37 24.96
C VAL A 315 -34.06 21.77 25.70
N LYS A 316 -35.24 21.60 25.07
CA LYS A 316 -36.53 21.82 25.74
C LYS A 316 -36.70 20.92 26.97
N GLN A 317 -36.34 19.63 26.86
CA GLN A 317 -36.44 18.70 27.99
C GLN A 317 -35.51 19.05 29.15
N LEU A 318 -34.28 19.49 28.87
CA LEU A 318 -33.34 19.93 29.90
C LEU A 318 -33.82 21.20 30.61
N PHE A 319 -34.32 22.19 29.86
CA PHE A 319 -34.86 23.42 30.44
C PHE A 319 -36.15 23.20 31.24
N LEU A 320 -37.01 22.28 30.81
CA LEU A 320 -38.21 21.88 31.57
C LEU A 320 -37.86 21.15 32.86
N ALA A 321 -36.82 20.31 32.86
CA ALA A 321 -36.32 19.65 34.06
C ALA A 321 -35.76 20.67 35.07
N VAL A 322 -34.97 21.64 34.59
CA VAL A 322 -34.47 22.75 35.41
C VAL A 322 -35.61 23.63 35.94
N TRP A 323 -36.62 23.92 35.12
CA TRP A 323 -37.83 24.65 35.55
C TRP A 323 -38.62 23.89 36.61
N GLY A 324 -38.77 22.57 36.46
CA GLY A 324 -39.40 21.72 37.47
C GLY A 324 -38.70 21.83 38.83
N ILE A 325 -37.37 21.84 38.85
CA ILE A 325 -36.56 22.00 40.07
C ILE A 325 -36.73 23.41 40.68
N VAL A 326 -36.77 24.46 39.83
CA VAL A 326 -36.91 25.86 40.27
C VAL A 326 -38.32 26.17 40.77
N SER A 327 -39.35 25.58 40.16
CA SER A 327 -40.76 25.76 40.54
C SER A 327 -41.14 25.12 41.89
N GLY A 328 -40.32 24.19 42.39
CA GLY A 328 -40.50 23.55 43.70
C GLY A 328 -40.03 24.39 44.89
N LEU A 329 -39.42 25.56 44.65
CA LEU A 329 -38.96 26.47 45.70
C LEU A 329 -40.13 27.37 46.17
N ASN A 330 -40.44 27.28 47.47
CA ASN A 330 -41.64 27.85 48.08
C ASN A 330 -41.83 29.36 47.77
N THR A 331 -42.94 29.68 47.10
CA THR A 331 -43.27 31.00 46.49
C THR A 331 -43.77 32.06 47.48
N ALA A 332 -43.17 32.17 48.67
CA ALA A 332 -43.53 33.21 49.64
C ALA A 332 -42.28 33.94 50.16
N GLY A 333 -42.16 35.23 49.82
CA GLY A 333 -41.05 36.11 50.23
C GLY A 333 -40.20 36.63 49.06
N PRO A 334 -39.03 37.25 49.32
CA PRO A 334 -38.20 37.91 48.30
C PRO A 334 -37.69 36.99 47.16
N MET A 335 -38.06 35.70 47.16
CA MET A 335 -37.67 34.69 46.16
C MET A 335 -38.29 34.94 44.78
N ARG A 336 -39.34 35.76 44.73
CA ARG A 336 -39.97 36.25 43.50
C ARG A 336 -39.03 37.11 42.63
N TYR A 337 -37.91 37.60 43.17
CA TYR A 337 -36.89 38.32 42.38
C TYR A 337 -35.85 37.39 41.75
N VAL A 338 -35.70 36.15 42.26
CA VAL A 338 -34.76 35.15 41.72
C VAL A 338 -35.38 34.36 40.56
N THR A 339 -36.72 34.23 40.53
CA THR A 339 -37.44 33.52 39.45
C THR A 339 -37.64 34.36 38.19
N LYS A 340 -37.64 35.69 38.29
CA LYS A 340 -37.87 36.61 37.15
C LYS A 340 -36.80 36.56 36.04
N PRO A 341 -35.49 36.48 36.34
CA PRO A 341 -34.46 36.28 35.31
C PRO A 341 -34.58 34.94 34.59
N ILE A 342 -34.99 33.89 35.31
CA ILE A 342 -35.18 32.53 34.77
C ILE A 342 -36.43 32.48 33.88
N GLU A 343 -37.52 33.12 34.30
CA GLU A 343 -38.75 33.28 33.51
C GLU A 343 -38.51 34.13 32.24
N PHE A 344 -37.66 35.17 32.33
CA PHE A 344 -37.23 35.96 31.18
C PHE A 344 -36.40 35.13 30.19
N ALA A 345 -35.50 34.26 30.65
CA ALA A 345 -34.71 33.39 29.78
C ALA A 345 -35.55 32.34 29.03
N ILE A 346 -36.67 31.88 29.62
CA ILE A 346 -37.62 30.93 29.01
C ILE A 346 -38.55 31.62 28.01
N LYS A 347 -38.95 32.87 28.29
CA LYS A 347 -39.87 33.66 27.45
C LYS A 347 -39.16 34.54 26.41
N ALA A 348 -37.84 34.66 26.47
CA ALA A 348 -37.07 35.43 25.51
C ALA A 348 -37.20 34.79 24.11
N PRO A 349 -37.51 35.58 23.08
CA PRO A 349 -37.53 35.09 21.71
C PRO A 349 -36.12 34.65 21.32
N TRP A 350 -35.96 33.37 20.96
CA TRP A 350 -34.68 32.72 20.63
C TRP A 350 -33.87 33.44 19.53
N LYS A 351 -34.47 34.40 18.82
CA LYS A 351 -33.80 35.33 17.90
C LYS A 351 -32.84 36.31 18.58
N MET A 352 -32.97 36.58 19.89
CA MET A 352 -32.05 37.48 20.61
C MET A 352 -30.72 36.84 21.03
N LEU A 353 -30.61 35.51 20.99
CA LEU A 353 -29.34 34.80 21.24
C LEU A 353 -28.35 34.89 20.04
N ALA A 354 -28.79 35.48 18.92
CA ALA A 354 -27.95 35.74 17.75
C ALA A 354 -26.99 36.94 17.91
N VAL A 355 -27.06 37.67 19.03
CA VAL A 355 -26.26 38.90 19.28
C VAL A 355 -24.96 38.58 20.05
N VAL A 356 -24.73 37.33 20.44
CA VAL A 356 -23.46 36.90 21.04
C VAL A 356 -22.44 36.63 19.91
N PRO A 357 -21.29 37.32 19.88
CA PRO A 357 -20.25 37.07 18.87
C PRO A 357 -19.86 35.59 18.87
N GLY A 358 -20.02 34.91 17.73
CA GLY A 358 -19.68 33.49 17.54
C GLY A 358 -20.87 32.53 17.40
N VAL A 359 -22.10 32.92 17.78
CA VAL A 359 -23.29 32.04 17.63
C VAL A 359 -23.95 32.20 16.25
N GLY A 360 -23.84 33.37 15.62
CA GLY A 360 -24.41 33.65 14.29
C GLY A 360 -23.84 32.77 13.16
N SER A 361 -22.60 32.28 13.31
CA SER A 361 -21.96 31.42 12.29
C SER A 361 -22.52 29.99 12.24
N PHE A 362 -23.40 29.61 13.18
CA PHE A 362 -23.98 28.27 13.27
C PHE A 362 -25.42 28.20 12.72
N MET A 363 -26.07 29.33 12.47
CA MET A 363 -27.49 29.38 12.06
C MET A 363 -27.73 29.75 10.59
N SER A 364 -26.67 29.91 9.81
CA SER A 364 -26.77 30.06 8.36
C SER A 364 -25.82 29.08 7.70
N GLY A 365 -26.37 27.93 7.30
CA GLY A 365 -25.69 27.05 6.38
C GLY A 365 -25.65 27.70 5.01
N ASP A 366 -24.55 28.39 4.71
CA ASP A 366 -24.08 28.57 3.34
C ASP A 366 -22.58 28.88 3.39
N GLY A 367 -21.77 27.90 3.02
CA GLY A 367 -20.34 28.06 2.81
C GLY A 367 -20.09 28.13 1.31
N SER A 368 -20.42 29.25 0.70
CA SER A 368 -19.98 29.57 -0.66
C SER A 368 -19.48 31.01 -0.70
N ASN A 369 -18.16 31.16 -0.81
CA ASN A 369 -17.52 32.39 -1.25
C ASN A 369 -16.62 32.03 -2.43
N ASP A 370 -17.18 32.18 -3.63
CA ASP A 370 -16.43 32.35 -4.86
C ASP A 370 -17.04 33.56 -5.60
N PRO A 371 -16.28 34.63 -5.88
CA PRO A 371 -16.76 35.73 -6.70
C PRO A 371 -16.33 35.52 -8.15
N ARG A 372 -17.32 35.37 -9.05
CA ARG A 372 -17.12 35.56 -10.50
C ARG A 372 -17.33 37.01 -10.88
N ASP A 373 -16.56 37.46 -11.85
CA ASP A 373 -17.02 38.33 -12.93
C ASP A 373 -16.18 38.09 -14.21
N PRO A 374 -16.65 38.47 -15.41
CA PRO A 374 -16.68 37.56 -16.56
C PRO A 374 -15.95 38.07 -17.83
N SER A 375 -15.53 37.15 -18.71
CA SER A 375 -15.63 37.29 -20.19
C SER A 375 -15.06 36.07 -20.95
N SER A 376 -15.92 35.50 -21.80
CA SER A 376 -15.73 34.76 -23.09
C SER A 376 -14.31 34.42 -23.58
N SER A 377 -13.96 33.27 -24.16
CA SER A 377 -14.74 32.35 -25.02
C SER A 377 -13.91 31.10 -25.39
N ALA A 378 -14.62 30.03 -25.80
CA ALA A 378 -14.24 28.93 -26.71
C ALA A 378 -13.93 27.55 -26.10
N ALA A 379 -15.02 26.80 -25.89
CA ALA A 379 -15.29 25.42 -26.33
C ALA A 379 -14.16 24.39 -26.46
N GLY A 380 -14.32 23.29 -25.72
CA GLY A 380 -13.64 22.01 -25.95
C GLY A 380 -14.12 20.98 -24.92
N ALA A 381 -15.23 20.31 -25.20
CA ALA A 381 -15.82 19.27 -24.36
C ALA A 381 -14.94 18.00 -24.34
N GLY A 382 -14.69 17.45 -23.16
CA GLY A 382 -14.02 16.16 -22.97
C GLY A 382 -14.35 15.60 -21.59
N TYR A 383 -14.99 14.43 -21.59
CA TYR A 383 -15.41 13.63 -20.45
C TYR A 383 -14.39 13.62 -19.29
N LEU A 384 -14.76 14.23 -18.16
CA LEU A 384 -14.14 13.91 -16.88
C LEU A 384 -15.02 12.89 -16.16
N THR A 385 -14.73 11.62 -16.42
CA THR A 385 -15.05 10.52 -15.50
C THR A 385 -14.51 10.88 -14.12
N ARG A 386 -15.41 11.08 -13.16
CA ARG A 386 -15.01 11.15 -11.74
C ARG A 386 -14.24 9.87 -11.41
N PRO A 387 -13.03 9.95 -10.80
CA PRO A 387 -12.34 8.76 -10.34
C PRO A 387 -13.22 8.00 -9.34
N PRO A 388 -13.24 6.65 -9.35
CA PRO A 388 -13.96 5.89 -8.33
C PRO A 388 -13.35 6.22 -6.97
N LEU A 389 -14.20 6.53 -5.99
CA LEU A 389 -13.79 6.72 -4.60
C LEU A 389 -13.21 5.40 -4.10
N ILE A 390 -11.94 5.40 -3.68
CA ILE A 390 -11.26 4.25 -3.09
C ILE A 390 -11.83 4.08 -1.67
N GLU A 391 -12.57 3.01 -1.43
CA GLU A 391 -12.96 2.62 -0.07
C GLU A 391 -11.74 1.98 0.62
N GLU A 392 -11.13 2.70 1.55
CA GLU A 392 -10.09 2.14 2.43
C GLU A 392 -10.69 1.02 3.30
N ILE A 393 -9.86 0.03 3.68
CA ILE A 393 -10.28 -0.99 4.64
C ILE A 393 -10.70 -0.30 5.93
N MET A 394 -11.98 -0.42 6.27
CA MET A 394 -12.52 0.11 7.51
C MET A 394 -12.15 -0.81 8.67
N ILE A 395 -10.97 -0.61 9.26
CA ILE A 395 -10.49 -1.32 10.44
C ILE A 395 -9.90 -0.33 11.46
N PRO A 396 -10.12 -0.52 12.78
CA PRO A 396 -9.48 0.33 13.79
C PRO A 396 -7.97 0.14 13.83
N SER A 397 -7.23 1.19 14.20
CA SER A 397 -5.77 1.10 14.36
C SER A 397 -5.38 0.13 15.47
N VAL A 398 -4.12 -0.32 15.47
CA VAL A 398 -3.54 -1.21 16.49
C VAL A 398 -3.79 -0.67 17.89
N SER A 399 -3.56 0.61 18.13
CA SER A 399 -3.78 1.26 19.42
C SER A 399 -5.25 1.20 19.84
N GLU A 400 -6.19 1.41 18.91
CA GLU A 400 -7.61 1.27 19.20
C GLU A 400 -8.00 -0.17 19.52
N LEU A 401 -7.50 -1.14 18.74
CA LEU A 401 -7.75 -2.56 18.94
C LEU A 401 -7.19 -3.06 20.29
N VAL A 402 -5.95 -2.68 20.63
CA VAL A 402 -5.34 -3.00 21.93
C VAL A 402 -6.14 -2.40 23.08
N ASN A 403 -6.58 -1.14 22.96
CA ASN A 403 -7.43 -0.49 23.97
C ASN A 403 -8.81 -1.17 24.13
N ALA A 404 -9.30 -1.84 23.09
CA ALA A 404 -10.51 -2.65 23.14
C ALA A 404 -10.30 -4.07 23.72
N GLY A 405 -9.04 -4.50 23.89
CA GLY A 405 -8.65 -5.78 24.49
C GLY A 405 -8.07 -6.80 23.50
N VAL A 406 -7.89 -6.44 22.22
CA VAL A 406 -7.31 -7.32 21.21
C VAL A 406 -5.81 -7.51 21.45
N LYS A 407 -5.34 -8.76 21.34
CA LYS A 407 -3.92 -9.11 21.44
C LYS A 407 -3.39 -9.48 20.06
N PHE A 408 -2.25 -8.93 19.68
CA PHE A 408 -1.56 -9.34 18.44
C PHE A 408 -0.64 -10.52 18.71
N LEU A 409 -0.67 -11.52 17.83
CA LEU A 409 0.14 -12.73 17.90
C LEU A 409 0.93 -12.92 16.58
N PRO A 410 2.25 -13.12 16.64
CA PRO A 410 3.06 -13.37 15.46
C PRO A 410 2.86 -14.80 14.92
N THR A 411 2.76 -14.94 13.60
CA THR A 411 2.77 -16.22 12.89
C THR A 411 4.02 -16.36 12.03
N SER A 412 4.42 -17.61 11.75
CA SER A 412 5.49 -17.92 10.79
C SER A 412 4.85 -18.67 9.60
N GLY A 413 5.26 -18.33 8.38
CA GLY A 413 4.65 -18.87 7.16
C GLY A 413 4.23 -17.78 6.18
N ASP A 414 3.39 -18.17 5.21
CA ASP A 414 2.86 -17.26 4.18
C ASP A 414 1.70 -16.38 4.71
N LEU A 415 1.10 -15.61 3.81
CA LEU A 415 0.03 -14.67 4.13
C LEU A 415 -1.29 -15.35 4.56
N SER A 416 -1.48 -16.66 4.36
CA SER A 416 -2.69 -17.38 4.78
C SER A 416 -2.87 -17.44 6.30
N THR A 417 -1.79 -17.18 7.04
CA THR A 417 -1.78 -17.22 8.51
C THR A 417 -2.53 -16.05 9.18
N ILE A 418 -3.04 -15.09 8.41
CA ILE A 418 -3.81 -13.96 8.91
C ILE A 418 -5.20 -14.43 9.32
N ALA A 419 -5.48 -14.36 10.62
CA ALA A 419 -6.77 -14.74 11.18
C ALA A 419 -7.07 -13.99 12.48
N PHE A 420 -8.35 -13.87 12.81
CA PHE A 420 -8.78 -13.38 14.11
C PHE A 420 -9.48 -14.51 14.87
N ASP A 421 -9.02 -14.83 16.08
CA ASP A 421 -9.70 -15.78 16.95
C ASP A 421 -10.50 -15.03 18.02
N ALA A 422 -11.82 -15.03 17.86
CA ALA A 422 -12.76 -14.39 18.78
C ALA A 422 -12.76 -15.02 20.20
N ARG A 423 -12.34 -16.29 20.36
CA ARG A 423 -12.31 -16.98 21.66
C ARG A 423 -11.15 -16.51 22.51
N THR A 424 -9.96 -16.46 21.93
CA THR A 424 -8.75 -15.99 22.60
C THR A 424 -8.56 -14.47 22.51
N VAL A 425 -9.37 -13.81 21.67
CA VAL A 425 -9.28 -12.39 21.32
C VAL A 425 -7.89 -12.04 20.80
N THR A 426 -7.41 -12.87 19.86
CA THR A 426 -6.10 -12.72 19.25
C THR A 426 -6.22 -12.42 17.77
N PHE A 427 -5.46 -11.43 17.29
CA PHE A 427 -5.28 -11.14 15.88
C PHE A 427 -3.90 -11.66 15.46
N GLN A 428 -3.91 -12.71 14.64
CA GLN A 428 -2.74 -13.38 14.11
C GLN A 428 -2.27 -12.66 12.84
N LEU A 429 -0.98 -12.28 12.82
CA LEU A 429 -0.35 -11.61 11.68
C LEU A 429 1.03 -12.20 11.41
N PRO A 430 1.43 -12.35 10.15
CA PRO A 430 2.75 -12.83 9.78
C PRO A 430 3.82 -11.86 10.26
N VAL A 431 4.91 -12.41 10.78
CA VAL A 431 6.06 -11.59 11.18
C VAL A 431 6.69 -10.95 9.95
N VAL A 432 6.78 -9.63 9.94
CA VAL A 432 7.38 -8.85 8.85
C VAL A 432 8.62 -8.09 9.33
N THR A 433 9.71 -8.22 8.58
CA THR A 433 10.96 -7.48 8.75
C THR A 433 10.97 -6.29 7.80
N LEU A 434 11.16 -5.10 8.35
CA LEU A 434 11.10 -3.84 7.60
C LEU A 434 12.46 -3.16 7.60
N ASP A 435 12.99 -2.86 6.43
CA ASP A 435 14.23 -2.13 6.19
C ASP A 435 14.06 -1.05 5.12
N SER A 436 15.17 -0.43 4.70
CA SER A 436 15.16 0.66 3.71
C SER A 436 14.69 0.25 2.31
N ASN A 437 14.68 -1.04 1.98
CA ASN A 437 14.29 -1.57 0.68
C ASN A 437 12.85 -2.10 0.68
N THR A 438 12.28 -2.43 1.85
CA THR A 438 10.99 -3.12 1.94
C THR A 438 9.85 -2.38 1.23
N GLU A 439 9.77 -1.05 1.35
CA GLU A 439 8.72 -0.27 0.66
C GLU A 439 8.77 -0.50 -0.86
N VAL A 440 9.98 -0.44 -1.43
CA VAL A 440 10.19 -0.60 -2.87
C VAL A 440 9.85 -2.02 -3.31
N VAL A 441 10.29 -3.02 -2.55
CA VAL A 441 10.00 -4.43 -2.86
C VAL A 441 8.49 -4.69 -2.82
N LEU A 442 7.79 -4.29 -1.75
CA LEU A 442 6.35 -4.50 -1.62
C LEU A 442 5.57 -3.77 -2.72
N ARG A 443 5.94 -2.53 -3.06
CA ARG A 443 5.30 -1.79 -4.17
C ARG A 443 5.46 -2.47 -5.52
N ASN A 444 6.63 -3.04 -5.81
CA ASN A 444 6.87 -3.76 -7.07
C ASN A 444 6.15 -5.11 -7.11
N LEU A 445 6.08 -5.83 -5.98
CA LEU A 445 5.29 -7.04 -5.88
C LEU A 445 3.80 -6.78 -6.07
N VAL A 446 3.26 -5.71 -5.47
CA VAL A 446 1.85 -5.29 -5.70
C VAL A 446 1.61 -4.88 -7.16
N ALA A 447 2.59 -4.20 -7.79
CA ALA A 447 2.49 -3.88 -9.21
C ALA A 447 2.54 -5.13 -10.11
N TYR A 448 3.36 -6.12 -9.76
CA TYR A 448 3.40 -7.41 -10.43
C TYR A 448 2.06 -8.13 -10.29
N GLU A 449 1.54 -8.26 -9.07
CA GLU A 449 0.24 -8.87 -8.78
C GLU A 449 -0.89 -8.19 -9.58
N ALA A 450 -0.95 -6.86 -9.58
CA ALA A 450 -1.95 -6.11 -10.33
C ALA A 450 -1.85 -6.25 -11.86
N SER A 451 -0.71 -6.71 -12.38
CA SER A 451 -0.47 -6.88 -13.82
C SER A 451 -0.56 -8.33 -14.29
N ALA A 452 -0.14 -9.28 -13.45
CA ALA A 452 0.06 -10.68 -13.79
C ALA A 452 -1.00 -11.62 -13.20
N ALA A 453 -1.61 -11.28 -12.07
CA ALA A 453 -2.48 -12.21 -11.36
C ALA A 453 -3.89 -12.25 -11.98
N SER A 454 -4.36 -13.46 -12.30
CA SER A 454 -5.75 -13.73 -12.70
C SER A 454 -6.69 -13.91 -11.50
N GLY A 455 -6.15 -14.09 -10.29
CA GLY A 455 -6.88 -14.41 -9.07
C GLY A 455 -7.00 -13.23 -8.08
N PRO A 456 -7.38 -13.51 -6.82
CA PRO A 456 -7.42 -12.50 -5.76
C PRO A 456 -6.07 -11.81 -5.57
N LEU A 457 -6.09 -10.48 -5.39
CA LEU A 457 -4.89 -9.67 -5.17
C LEU A 457 -4.50 -9.72 -3.68
N VAL A 458 -3.92 -10.85 -3.27
CA VAL A 458 -3.60 -11.20 -1.87
C VAL A 458 -2.60 -10.22 -1.25
N LEU A 459 -1.53 -9.88 -1.97
CA LEU A 459 -0.50 -9.00 -1.44
C LEU A 459 -1.00 -7.55 -1.32
N ALA A 460 -1.73 -7.07 -2.33
CA ALA A 460 -2.41 -5.78 -2.29
C ALA A 460 -3.34 -5.72 -1.06
N ARG A 461 -4.16 -6.76 -0.83
CA ARG A 461 -5.02 -6.83 0.35
C ARG A 461 -4.25 -6.81 1.66
N TYR A 462 -3.12 -7.52 1.74
CA TYR A 462 -2.25 -7.46 2.91
C TYR A 462 -1.71 -6.04 3.15
N THR A 463 -1.25 -5.35 2.10
CA THR A 463 -0.74 -3.98 2.25
C THR A 463 -1.82 -2.99 2.67
N GLU A 464 -3.05 -3.15 2.17
CA GLU A 464 -4.21 -2.38 2.63
C GLU A 464 -4.53 -2.65 4.10
N LEU A 465 -4.47 -3.92 4.53
CA LEU A 465 -4.72 -4.31 5.93
C LEU A 465 -3.69 -3.67 6.86
N MET A 466 -2.40 -3.78 6.53
CA MET A 466 -1.32 -3.22 7.32
C MET A 466 -1.39 -1.69 7.39
N ASN A 467 -1.72 -1.02 6.28
CA ASN A 467 -2.01 0.42 6.24
C ASN A 467 -3.24 0.78 7.09
N GLY A 468 -4.30 -0.04 7.08
CA GLY A 468 -5.50 0.22 7.87
C GLY A 468 -5.28 0.12 9.38
N ILE A 469 -4.41 -0.79 9.83
CA ILE A 469 -4.15 -0.98 11.27
C ILE A 469 -2.99 -0.12 11.80
N ILE A 470 -2.06 0.33 10.96
CA ILE A 470 -0.91 1.16 11.36
C ILE A 470 -1.13 2.60 10.89
N ASP A 471 -1.42 3.52 11.83
CA ASP A 471 -1.55 4.95 11.53
C ASP A 471 -0.40 5.78 12.14
N THR A 472 0.03 5.38 13.34
CA THR A 472 0.99 6.13 14.17
C THR A 472 2.25 5.31 14.50
N ASP A 473 3.29 5.98 14.99
CA ASP A 473 4.48 5.32 15.54
C ASP A 473 4.18 4.49 16.80
N GLU A 474 3.13 4.85 17.56
CA GLU A 474 2.61 4.04 18.68
C GLU A 474 2.09 2.67 18.20
N ASP A 475 1.35 2.64 17.09
CA ASP A 475 0.83 1.41 16.49
C ASP A 475 1.98 0.45 16.12
N VAL A 476 3.03 0.99 15.51
CA VAL A 476 4.25 0.25 15.18
C VAL A 476 4.95 -0.24 16.44
N ALA A 477 5.09 0.61 17.46
CA ALA A 477 5.73 0.24 18.72
C ALA A 477 4.99 -0.91 19.41
N LEU A 478 3.66 -0.93 19.36
CA LEU A 478 2.82 -2.01 19.89
C LEU A 478 3.05 -3.33 19.12
N LEU A 479 3.01 -3.30 17.78
CA LEU A 479 3.27 -4.50 16.96
C LEU A 479 4.69 -5.03 17.14
N ARG A 480 5.68 -4.12 17.28
CA ARG A 480 7.08 -4.47 17.54
C ARG A 480 7.26 -5.14 18.89
N ARG A 481 6.62 -4.64 19.95
CA ARG A 481 6.62 -5.30 21.28
C ARG A 481 5.98 -6.69 21.26
N ARG A 482 5.07 -6.95 20.32
CA ARG A 482 4.42 -8.25 20.12
C ARG A 482 5.19 -9.16 19.15
N GLY A 483 6.28 -8.69 18.57
CA GLY A 483 7.11 -9.46 17.65
C GLY A 483 6.50 -9.64 16.25
N VAL A 484 5.40 -8.95 15.92
CA VAL A 484 4.80 -8.98 14.57
C VAL A 484 5.63 -8.14 13.60
N VAL A 485 6.16 -7.00 14.05
CA VAL A 485 7.02 -6.13 13.23
C VAL A 485 8.45 -6.15 13.76
N LEU A 486 9.39 -6.53 12.90
CA LEU A 486 10.83 -6.43 13.14
C LEU A 486 11.37 -5.18 12.42
N ASN A 487 11.49 -4.08 13.17
CA ASN A 487 11.93 -2.79 12.61
C ASN A 487 13.47 -2.72 12.51
N ARG A 488 14.00 -2.65 11.28
CA ARG A 488 15.41 -2.36 10.95
C ARG A 488 15.58 -0.96 10.33
N MET A 489 14.54 -0.14 10.33
CA MET A 489 14.56 1.25 9.88
C MET A 489 15.01 2.19 11.01
N LYS A 490 15.13 3.49 10.72
CA LYS A 490 15.63 4.50 11.66
C LYS A 490 14.72 4.73 12.87
N SER A 491 13.40 4.61 12.71
CA SER A 491 12.43 4.81 13.78
C SER A 491 11.10 4.10 13.48
N ASP A 492 10.26 3.96 14.50
CA ASP A 492 8.89 3.45 14.36
C ASP A 492 8.03 4.40 13.50
N GLY A 493 8.32 5.71 13.52
CA GLY A 493 7.64 6.69 12.65
C GLY A 493 7.94 6.54 11.16
N GLU A 494 9.13 6.08 10.77
CA GLU A 494 9.42 5.78 9.36
C GLU A 494 8.66 4.54 8.88
N VAL A 495 8.46 3.55 9.74
CA VAL A 495 7.61 2.38 9.45
C VAL A 495 6.15 2.80 9.27
N ALA A 496 5.63 3.68 10.14
CA ALA A 496 4.26 4.18 10.00
C ALA A 496 4.07 4.92 8.67
N LYS A 497 5.02 5.78 8.28
CA LYS A 497 5.01 6.48 6.99
C LYS A 497 5.05 5.53 5.80
N LEU A 498 5.84 4.45 5.89
CA LEU A 498 5.92 3.42 4.85
C LEU A 498 4.53 2.84 4.59
N TRP A 499 3.85 2.36 5.63
CA TRP A 499 2.52 1.74 5.50
C TRP A 499 1.47 2.74 5.03
N ASN A 500 1.41 3.93 5.64
CA ASN A 500 0.52 5.03 5.24
C ASN A 500 0.70 5.48 3.77
N GLY A 501 1.86 5.18 3.18
CA GLY A 501 2.16 5.49 1.78
C GLY A 501 1.72 4.41 0.78
N MET A 502 1.38 3.20 1.22
CA MET A 502 1.16 2.05 0.33
C MET A 502 -0.17 2.12 -0.45
N THR A 503 -1.24 2.64 0.17
CA THR A 503 -2.62 2.45 -0.34
C THR A 503 -3.12 3.64 -1.16
N ARG A 504 -2.92 3.66 -2.49
CA ARG A 504 -3.53 4.70 -3.36
C ARG A 504 -3.99 4.29 -4.76
N SER A 505 -3.91 3.04 -5.21
CA SER A 505 -4.08 2.78 -6.66
C SER A 505 -4.36 1.36 -7.13
N VAL A 506 -4.89 0.47 -6.28
CA VAL A 506 -5.31 -0.87 -6.70
C VAL A 506 -6.83 -1.00 -6.58
N ARG A 507 -7.47 -1.66 -7.56
CA ARG A 507 -8.89 -2.03 -7.53
C ARG A 507 -9.22 -2.68 -6.19
N LEU A 508 -10.40 -2.42 -5.63
CA LEU A 508 -10.89 -3.09 -4.42
C LEU A 508 -10.59 -4.59 -4.47
N THR A 509 -9.77 -5.04 -3.52
CA THR A 509 -9.33 -6.42 -3.43
C THR A 509 -10.23 -7.15 -2.45
N LYS A 510 -10.77 -8.31 -2.86
CA LYS A 510 -11.50 -9.21 -1.96
C LYS A 510 -10.71 -10.49 -1.83
N VAL A 511 -10.36 -10.84 -0.60
CA VAL A 511 -9.57 -12.02 -0.25
C VAL A 511 -10.25 -12.64 0.96
N ALA A 512 -10.98 -13.73 0.73
CA ALA A 512 -11.96 -14.26 1.67
C ALA A 512 -11.43 -14.44 3.10
N PHE A 513 -10.22 -15.00 3.27
CA PHE A 513 -9.66 -15.23 4.60
C PHE A 513 -9.25 -13.94 5.34
N MET A 514 -8.67 -12.96 4.64
CA MET A 514 -8.33 -11.65 5.24
C MET A 514 -9.58 -10.84 5.53
N ASP A 515 -10.55 -10.84 4.61
CA ASP A 515 -11.82 -10.14 4.78
C ASP A 515 -12.60 -10.67 5.95
N ARG A 516 -12.63 -12.01 6.10
CA ARG A 516 -13.20 -12.66 7.28
C ARG A 516 -12.49 -12.22 8.57
N ALA A 517 -11.16 -12.18 8.59
CA ALA A 517 -10.41 -11.72 9.76
C ALA A 517 -10.74 -10.26 10.13
N VAL A 518 -10.84 -9.37 9.12
CA VAL A 518 -11.23 -7.97 9.27
C VAL A 518 -12.67 -7.83 9.80
N GLU A 519 -13.61 -8.59 9.24
CA GLU A 519 -15.01 -8.58 9.68
C GLU A 519 -15.16 -9.06 11.12
N GLU A 520 -14.47 -10.14 11.49
CA GLU A 520 -14.55 -10.72 12.83
C GLU A 520 -13.93 -9.79 13.89
N VAL A 521 -12.77 -9.17 13.62
CA VAL A 521 -12.17 -8.20 14.54
C VAL A 521 -13.02 -6.93 14.66
N ASN A 522 -13.61 -6.46 13.57
CA ASN A 522 -14.53 -5.33 13.57
C ASN A 522 -15.81 -5.61 14.36
N ARG A 523 -16.38 -6.81 14.20
CA ARG A 523 -17.54 -7.26 14.96
C ARG A 523 -17.23 -7.27 16.45
N TYR A 524 -16.07 -7.81 16.83
CA TYR A 524 -15.59 -7.78 18.21
C TYR A 524 -15.44 -6.34 18.73
N TYR A 525 -14.70 -5.49 18.02
CA TYR A 525 -14.44 -4.10 18.41
C TYR A 525 -15.74 -3.29 18.59
N ASN A 526 -16.65 -3.35 17.62
CA ASN A 526 -17.92 -2.62 17.63
C ASN A 526 -18.90 -3.10 18.72
N SER A 527 -18.75 -4.34 19.20
CA SER A 527 -19.57 -4.86 20.31
C SER A 527 -19.20 -4.25 21.67
N ARG A 528 -17.98 -3.71 21.84
CA ARG A 528 -17.47 -3.24 23.14
C ARG A 528 -18.15 -1.96 23.60
N TRP A 529 -18.66 -1.98 24.84
CA TRP A 529 -19.31 -0.81 25.44
C TRP A 529 -18.39 0.42 25.47
N ARG A 530 -17.08 0.24 25.76
CA ARG A 530 -16.10 1.34 25.72
C ARG A 530 -16.05 2.04 24.36
N VAL A 531 -16.11 1.29 23.26
CA VAL A 531 -16.11 1.83 21.89
C VAL A 531 -17.42 2.58 21.61
N LYS A 532 -18.56 1.98 21.99
CA LYS A 532 -19.87 2.64 21.89
C LYS A 532 -19.90 3.95 22.67
N THR A 533 -19.37 3.98 23.88
CA THR A 533 -19.27 5.18 24.72
C THR A 533 -18.30 6.21 24.14
N LYS A 534 -17.14 5.82 23.61
CA LYS A 534 -16.20 6.73 22.92
C LYS A 534 -16.86 7.37 21.69
N ARG A 535 -17.58 6.58 20.88
CA ARG A 535 -18.34 7.07 19.71
C ARG A 535 -19.46 8.02 20.12
N PHE A 536 -20.18 7.70 21.19
CA PHE A 536 -21.19 8.58 21.78
C PHE A 536 -20.58 9.90 22.27
N MET A 537 -19.50 9.84 23.05
CA MET A 537 -18.78 11.02 23.55
C MET A 537 -18.30 11.90 22.40
N ARG A 538 -17.70 11.32 21.36
CA ARG A 538 -17.24 12.07 20.18
C ARG A 538 -18.40 12.75 19.45
N LYS A 539 -19.50 12.03 19.23
CA LYS A 539 -20.65 12.53 18.48
C LYS A 539 -21.44 13.59 19.23
N TYR A 540 -21.62 13.44 20.54
CA TYR A 540 -22.53 14.29 21.29
C TYR A 540 -21.83 15.27 22.23
N VAL A 541 -20.79 14.84 22.95
CA VAL A 541 -20.13 15.66 23.98
C VAL A 541 -19.04 16.54 23.38
N PHE A 542 -18.14 15.98 22.56
CA PHE A 542 -17.08 16.77 21.92
C PHE A 542 -17.62 17.66 20.80
N SER A 543 -18.56 17.18 19.99
CA SER A 543 -19.22 18.01 18.98
C SER A 543 -20.01 19.19 19.58
N SER A 544 -20.39 19.09 20.86
CA SER A 544 -21.14 20.13 21.58
C SER A 544 -20.30 20.78 22.68
N TRP A 545 -18.96 20.70 22.64
CA TRP A 545 -18.11 21.16 23.73
C TRP A 545 -18.23 22.69 23.98
N GLN A 546 -18.52 23.47 22.94
CA GLN A 546 -18.84 24.90 23.05
C GLN A 546 -20.17 25.15 23.79
N LEU A 547 -21.16 24.29 23.60
CA LEU A 547 -22.42 24.35 24.36
C LEU A 547 -22.18 23.97 25.83
N LEU A 548 -21.35 22.95 26.08
CA LEU A 548 -21.02 22.50 27.43
C LEU A 548 -20.29 23.60 28.22
N THR A 549 -19.33 24.27 27.59
CA THR A 549 -18.60 25.41 28.19
C THR A 549 -19.51 26.61 28.43
N PHE A 550 -20.43 26.91 27.51
CA PHE A 550 -21.46 27.94 27.72
C PHE A 550 -22.36 27.63 28.92
N VAL A 551 -22.87 26.40 29.03
CA VAL A 551 -23.69 25.96 30.16
C VAL A 551 -22.92 26.05 31.48
N ALA A 552 -21.65 25.64 31.49
CA ALA A 552 -20.79 25.76 32.66
C ALA A 552 -20.59 27.22 33.09
N ALA A 553 -20.40 28.15 32.14
CA ALA A 553 -20.28 29.58 32.43
C ALA A 553 -21.56 30.17 33.03
N VAL A 554 -22.72 29.79 32.47
CA VAL A 554 -24.04 30.20 33.02
C VAL A 554 -24.22 29.67 34.44
N MET A 555 -23.89 28.40 34.68
CA MET A 555 -23.97 27.80 36.02
C MET A 555 -23.03 28.49 37.01
N MET A 556 -21.80 28.81 36.62
CA MET A 556 -20.86 29.55 37.46
C MET A 556 -21.38 30.95 37.80
N LEU A 557 -22.02 31.63 36.85
CA LEU A 557 -22.64 32.94 37.07
C LEU A 557 -23.85 32.85 38.02
N LEU A 558 -24.68 31.82 37.89
CA LEU A 558 -25.78 31.55 38.81
C LEU A 558 -25.27 31.24 40.23
N LEU A 559 -24.20 30.46 40.36
CA LEU A 559 -23.61 30.14 41.66
C LEU A 559 -22.97 31.38 42.31
N THR A 560 -22.29 32.24 41.53
CA THR A 560 -21.72 33.50 42.06
C THR A 560 -22.80 34.50 42.44
N THR A 561 -23.88 34.63 41.66
CA THR A 561 -25.01 35.48 42.04
C THR A 561 -25.72 34.96 43.29
N LEU A 562 -25.91 33.65 43.43
CA LEU A 562 -26.46 33.04 44.64
C LEU A 562 -25.55 33.26 45.85
N GLN A 563 -24.23 33.13 45.69
CA GLN A 563 -23.25 33.41 46.74
C GLN A 563 -23.29 34.88 47.18
N ALA A 564 -23.31 35.82 46.22
CA ALA A 564 -23.40 37.25 46.51
C ALA A 564 -24.72 37.59 47.21
N PHE A 565 -25.83 37.00 46.76
CA PHE A 565 -27.12 37.14 47.42
C PHE A 565 -27.10 36.61 48.86
N CYS A 566 -26.53 35.42 49.07
CA CYS A 566 -26.42 34.81 50.40
C CYS A 566 -25.49 35.57 51.34
N SER A 567 -24.48 36.28 50.82
CA SER A 567 -23.61 37.16 51.58
C SER A 567 -24.32 38.43 52.08
N VAL A 568 -25.28 38.96 51.31
CA VAL A 568 -26.00 40.20 51.65
C VAL A 568 -27.22 39.93 52.54
N TYR A 569 -27.95 38.84 52.29
CA TYR A 569 -29.25 38.58 52.92
C TYR A 569 -29.25 37.47 53.99
N THR A 570 -28.08 37.00 54.42
CA THR A 570 -27.90 35.89 55.39
C THR A 570 -28.83 34.70 55.11
N CYS A 571 -28.39 33.84 54.17
CA CYS A 571 -29.14 32.67 53.69
C CYS A 571 -29.48 31.58 54.74
N SER A 572 -29.09 31.74 56.01
CA SER A 572 -29.40 30.82 57.12
C SER A 572 -30.90 30.61 57.35
N ARG A 573 -31.74 31.51 56.84
CA ARG A 573 -33.21 31.44 56.96
C ARG A 573 -33.90 30.73 55.79
N TRP A 574 -33.20 30.45 54.69
CA TRP A 574 -33.76 29.89 53.44
C TRP A 574 -33.19 28.53 53.08
N PHE A 575 -31.89 28.35 53.27
CA PHE A 575 -31.28 27.05 53.34
C PHE A 575 -31.21 26.74 54.83
N GLY A 576 -32.19 26.00 55.35
CA GLY A 576 -32.24 25.63 56.77
C GLY A 576 -30.87 25.13 57.23
N ALA A 577 -30.51 25.46 58.48
CA ALA A 577 -29.18 25.20 59.05
C ALA A 577 -28.58 23.89 58.53
N VAL A 578 -27.57 24.00 57.65
CA VAL A 578 -26.73 22.86 57.30
C VAL A 578 -25.93 22.57 58.55
N THR A 579 -26.43 21.64 59.36
CA THR A 579 -25.65 21.02 60.41
C THR A 579 -24.50 20.30 59.75
N VAL A 580 -23.33 20.94 59.72
CA VAL A 580 -22.08 20.24 59.51
C VAL A 580 -21.97 19.26 60.69
N ALA A 581 -22.27 17.99 60.43
CA ALA A 581 -21.97 16.93 61.36
C ALA A 581 -20.47 17.01 61.66
N LYS A 582 -20.14 17.28 62.92
CA LYS A 582 -18.79 17.25 63.43
C LYS A 582 -18.26 15.83 63.21
N ALA A 583 -17.32 15.65 62.30
CA ALA A 583 -16.55 14.42 62.24
C ALA A 583 -15.81 14.31 63.58
N GLY A 584 -16.13 13.26 64.33
CA GLY A 584 -15.38 12.85 65.52
C GLY A 584 -14.09 12.17 65.13
#